data_AF-A0A953JX67-F1
#
_entry.id   AF-A0A953JX67-F1
#
_cell.length_a   1.000
_cell.length_b   1.000
_cell.length_c   1.000
_cell.angle_alpha   90.00
_cell.angle_beta   90.00
_cell.angle_gamma   90.00
#
_symmetry.space_group_name_H-M   'P 1'
#
loop_
_entity.id
_entity.type
_entity.pdbx_description
1 polymer ?
#
loop_
_entity_poly.entity_id
_entity_poly.type
_entity_poly.pdbx_seq_one_letter_code
_entity_poly.pdbx_strand_id
1 'polypeptide(L)'
;MYLEKDLARGVDGTFMWLMEEVGELAAALRSGTHTEREEEFADVLAWLATIANVAGVDLTAAIARKYGAGCPGCGQFICQCSDAEKP
;
A
#
# COMPACT_ATOMS: atom_id res chain seq x y z
N MET A 1 8.90 -13.07 -3.93
CA MET A 1 10.12 -13.22 -3.12
C MET A 1 9.65 -13.24 -1.66
N TYR A 2 10.08 -14.21 -0.84
CA TYR A 2 9.73 -14.43 0.60
C TYR A 2 8.40 -15.11 1.02
N LEU A 3 7.51 -15.46 0.09
CA LEU A 3 6.16 -15.99 0.39
C LEU A 3 6.10 -17.08 1.48
N GLU A 4 7.00 -18.08 1.48
CA GLU A 4 6.97 -19.15 2.49
C GLU A 4 7.32 -18.66 3.91
N LYS A 5 8.27 -17.71 4.04
CA LYS A 5 8.65 -17.12 5.33
C LYS A 5 7.56 -16.17 5.83
N ASP A 6 6.91 -15.46 4.92
CA ASP A 6 5.85 -14.50 5.24
C ASP A 6 4.56 -15.23 5.66
N LEU A 7 4.22 -16.32 4.98
CA LEU A 7 3.11 -17.19 5.36
C LEU A 7 3.30 -17.82 6.75
N ALA A 8 4.53 -18.25 7.08
CA ALA A 8 4.84 -18.80 8.40
C ALA A 8 4.71 -17.76 9.53
N ARG A 9 4.95 -16.49 9.22
CA ARG A 9 4.85 -15.34 10.14
C ARG A 9 3.41 -14.83 10.29
N GLY A 10 2.53 -15.17 9.33
CA GLY A 10 1.11 -14.81 9.36
C GLY A 10 0.85 -13.32 9.15
N VAL A 11 -0.43 -12.95 9.17
CA VAL A 11 -0.89 -11.56 8.94
C VAL A 11 -0.28 -10.61 9.96
N ASP A 12 -0.33 -10.96 11.25
CA ASP A 12 0.11 -10.07 12.34
C ASP A 12 1.60 -9.73 12.24
N GLY A 13 2.46 -10.72 12.02
CA GLY A 13 3.89 -10.49 11.89
C GLY A 13 4.27 -9.83 10.56
N THR A 14 3.47 -10.01 9.50
CA THR A 14 3.67 -9.28 8.23
C THR A 14 3.24 -7.83 8.34
N PHE A 15 2.17 -7.57 9.10
CA PHE A 15 1.69 -6.22 9.39
C PHE A 15 2.72 -5.39 10.16
N MET A 16 3.42 -5.99 11.11
CA MET A 16 4.48 -5.29 11.84
C MET A 16 5.61 -4.80 10.93
N TRP A 17 6.00 -5.59 9.93
CA TRP A 17 7.00 -5.15 8.95
C TRP A 17 6.46 -4.03 8.06
N LEU A 18 5.24 -4.15 7.53
CA LEU A 18 4.61 -3.04 6.81
C LEU A 18 4.62 -1.73 7.63
N MET A 19 4.35 -1.81 8.93
CA MET A 19 4.38 -0.64 9.81
C MET A 19 5.79 -0.08 10.05
N GLU A 20 6.82 -0.92 10.02
CA GLU A 20 8.23 -0.50 10.07
C GLU A 20 8.58 0.36 8.86
N GLU A 21 8.31 -0.15 7.64
CA GLU A 21 8.55 0.58 6.38
C GLU A 21 7.75 1.88 6.28
N VAL A 22 6.51 1.90 6.81
CA VAL A 22 5.74 3.14 6.89
C VAL A 22 6.41 4.15 7.83
N GLY A 23 7.06 3.68 8.89
CA GLY A 23 7.86 4.51 9.79
C GLY A 23 9.12 5.06 9.12
N GLU A 24 9.83 4.23 8.34
CA GLU A 24 11.01 4.62 7.58
C GLU A 24 10.64 5.62 6.46
N LEU A 25 9.57 5.37 5.72
CA LEU A 25 8.99 6.33 4.78
C LEU A 25 8.65 7.66 5.46
N ALA A 26 8.05 7.65 6.66
CA ALA A 26 7.77 8.87 7.39
C ALA A 26 9.04 9.64 7.80
N ALA A 27 10.15 8.95 8.04
CA ALA A 27 11.45 9.57 8.29
C ALA A 27 12.05 10.15 7.01
N ALA A 28 12.04 9.41 5.90
CA ALA A 28 12.53 9.85 4.60
C ALA A 28 11.74 11.06 4.04
N LEU A 29 10.42 11.11 4.26
CA LEU A 29 9.60 12.26 3.90
C LEU A 29 9.93 13.51 4.71
N ARG A 30 10.29 13.36 5.99
CA ARG A 30 10.60 14.49 6.88
C ARG A 30 11.98 15.08 6.61
N SER A 31 12.98 14.24 6.39
CA SER A 31 14.38 14.69 6.33
C SER A 31 15.29 13.91 5.37
N GLY A 32 14.75 12.91 4.65
CA GLY A 32 15.51 12.13 3.70
C GLY A 32 15.73 12.83 2.36
N THR A 33 16.72 12.33 1.63
CA THR A 33 17.01 12.60 0.23
C THR A 33 15.90 12.08 -0.68
N HIS A 34 15.93 12.48 -1.96
CA HIS A 34 14.97 11.96 -2.93
C HIS A 34 15.12 10.44 -3.14
N THR A 35 16.36 9.95 -3.18
CA THR A 35 16.67 8.52 -3.33
C THR A 35 16.14 7.70 -2.16
N GLU A 36 16.36 8.14 -0.92
CA GLU A 36 15.79 7.45 0.25
C GLU A 36 14.25 7.40 0.15
N ARG A 37 13.59 8.48 -0.28
CA ARG A 37 12.13 8.43 -0.47
C ARG A 37 11.70 7.41 -1.53
N GLU A 38 12.41 7.32 -2.64
CA GLU A 38 12.11 6.34 -3.70
C GLU A 38 12.22 4.91 -3.18
N GLU A 39 13.26 4.62 -2.38
CA GLU A 39 13.48 3.32 -1.72
C GLU A 39 12.31 3.01 -0.76
N GLU A 40 12.01 3.91 0.16
CA GLU A 40 10.94 3.69 1.15
C GLU A 40 9.54 3.56 0.53
N PHE A 41 9.26 4.30 -0.56
CA PHE A 41 8.01 4.12 -1.30
C PHE A 41 7.92 2.73 -1.94
N ALA A 42 9.03 2.22 -2.46
CA ALA A 42 9.09 0.88 -3.04
C ALA A 42 8.89 -0.20 -1.96
N ASP A 43 9.50 -0.03 -0.79
CA ASP A 43 9.41 -1.00 0.30
C ASP A 43 8.00 -1.05 0.91
N VAL A 44 7.37 0.10 1.13
CA VAL A 44 5.95 0.15 1.55
C VAL A 44 5.04 -0.57 0.54
N LEU A 45 5.26 -0.37 -0.76
CA LEU A 45 4.49 -1.06 -1.80
C LEU A 45 4.73 -2.59 -1.78
N ALA A 46 5.99 -3.01 -1.63
CA ALA A 46 6.37 -4.42 -1.58
C ALA A 46 5.72 -5.13 -0.38
N TRP A 47 5.74 -4.50 0.80
CA TRP A 47 5.14 -5.08 2.00
C TRP A 47 3.62 -5.04 1.99
N LEU A 48 3.00 -4.01 1.39
CA LEU A 48 1.56 -3.98 1.15
C LEU A 48 1.12 -5.15 0.26
N ALA A 49 1.84 -5.40 -0.84
CA ALA A 49 1.58 -6.55 -1.71
C ALA A 49 1.80 -7.89 -0.97
N THR A 50 2.80 -7.95 -0.10
CA THR A 50 3.13 -9.15 0.67
C THR A 50 2.03 -9.50 1.67
N ILE A 51 1.55 -8.53 2.46
CA ILE A 51 0.44 -8.79 3.39
C ILE A 51 -0.86 -9.11 2.65
N ALA A 52 -1.11 -8.52 1.47
CA ALA A 52 -2.27 -8.88 0.65
C ALA A 52 -2.23 -10.36 0.26
N ASN A 53 -1.07 -10.87 -0.18
CA ASN A 53 -0.90 -12.29 -0.49
C ASN A 53 -1.13 -13.18 0.74
N VAL A 54 -0.56 -12.82 1.90
CA VAL A 54 -0.74 -13.58 3.15
C VAL A 54 -2.21 -13.58 3.60
N ALA A 55 -2.94 -12.49 3.36
CA ALA A 55 -4.37 -12.37 3.65
C ALA A 55 -5.29 -13.02 2.59
N GLY A 56 -4.74 -13.60 1.51
CA GLY A 56 -5.53 -14.17 0.41
C GLY A 56 -6.26 -13.13 -0.44
N VAL A 57 -5.76 -11.90 -0.48
CA VAL A 57 -6.32 -10.78 -1.25
C VAL A 57 -5.57 -10.62 -2.56
N ASP A 58 -6.27 -10.79 -3.68
CA ASP A 58 -5.79 -10.34 -4.99
C ASP A 58 -5.86 -8.80 -5.03
N LEU A 59 -4.71 -8.18 -4.78
CA LEU A 59 -4.58 -6.72 -4.71
C LEU A 59 -4.90 -6.05 -6.06
N THR A 60 -4.51 -6.66 -7.18
CA THR A 60 -4.80 -6.15 -8.52
C THR A 60 -6.30 -6.14 -8.79
N ALA A 61 -6.98 -7.25 -8.51
CA ALA A 61 -8.43 -7.34 -8.66
C ALA A 61 -9.16 -6.40 -7.69
N ALA A 62 -8.66 -6.23 -6.46
CA ALA A 62 -9.24 -5.30 -5.49
C ALA A 62 -9.15 -3.84 -5.97
N ILE A 63 -7.99 -3.42 -6.48
CA ILE A 63 -7.79 -2.08 -7.05
C ILE A 63 -8.66 -1.88 -8.29
N ALA A 64 -8.68 -2.84 -9.21
CA ALA A 64 -9.49 -2.75 -10.42
C ALA A 64 -10.99 -2.64 -10.11
N ARG A 65 -11.50 -3.40 -9.13
CA ARG A 65 -12.90 -3.29 -8.69
C ARG A 65 -13.23 -1.94 -8.07
N LYS A 66 -12.31 -1.38 -7.27
CA LYS A 66 -12.57 -0.13 -6.55
C LYS A 66 -12.36 1.09 -7.45
N TYR A 67 -11.28 1.13 -8.22
CA TYR A 67 -10.81 2.33 -8.92
C TYR A 67 -10.74 2.18 -10.45
N GLY A 68 -10.98 0.98 -11.00
CA GLY A 68 -10.84 0.71 -12.43
C GLY A 68 -11.86 1.41 -13.34
N ALA A 69 -12.96 1.90 -12.77
CA ALA A 69 -13.99 2.66 -13.48
C ALA A 69 -13.99 4.17 -13.13
N GLY A 70 -12.92 4.67 -12.50
CA GLY A 70 -12.84 6.03 -11.98
C GLY A 70 -13.07 6.10 -10.48
N CYS A 71 -13.20 7.33 -9.96
CA CYS A 71 -13.44 7.58 -8.54
C CYS A 71 -14.69 6.82 -8.03
N PRO A 72 -14.62 6.10 -6.90
CA PRO A 72 -15.77 5.41 -6.32
C PRO A 72 -16.96 6.32 -5.98
N GLY A 73 -16.70 7.61 -5.70
CA GLY A 73 -17.73 8.59 -5.38
C GLY A 73 -18.42 9.16 -6.62
N CYS A 74 -17.65 9.73 -7.57
CA CYS A 74 -18.21 10.47 -8.71
C CYS A 74 -18.12 9.76 -10.07
N GLY A 75 -17.48 8.59 -10.14
CA GLY A 75 -17.32 7.79 -11.37
C GLY A 75 -16.41 8.41 -12.44
N GLN A 76 -15.76 9.54 -12.15
CA GLN A 76 -14.85 10.21 -13.09
C GLN A 76 -13.41 9.71 -12.89
N PHE A 77 -12.64 9.58 -13.97
CA PHE A 77 -11.22 9.25 -13.89
C PHE A 77 -10.39 10.38 -13.25
N ILE A 78 -10.84 11.63 -13.39
CA ILE A 78 -10.34 12.76 -12.61
C ILE A 78 -11.40 13.06 -11.56
N CYS A 79 -11.10 12.79 -10.30
CA CYS A 79 -12.03 12.97 -9.20
C CYS A 79 -12.52 14.43 -9.10
N GLN A 80 -13.82 14.62 -8.87
CA GLN A 80 -14.47 15.92 -8.61
C GLN A 80 -15.30 15.91 -7.31
N CYS A 81 -15.14 14.87 -6.48
CA CYS A 81 -15.76 14.84 -5.15
C CYS A 81 -15.24 16.02 -4.32
N SER A 82 -16.09 16.55 -3.44
CA SER A 82 -15.65 17.56 -2.48
C SER A 82 -14.66 16.96 -1.48
N ASP A 83 -13.73 17.76 -0.96
CA ASP A 83 -12.71 17.32 0.03
C ASP A 83 -13.31 16.72 1.32
N ALA A 84 -14.62 16.92 1.55
CA ALA A 84 -15.35 16.35 2.69
C ALA A 84 -15.71 14.87 2.50
N GLU A 85 -15.62 14.34 1.28
CA GLU A 85 -15.93 12.93 0.98
C GLU A 85 -14.63 12.13 0.86
N LYS A 86 -14.51 11.05 1.63
CA LYS A 86 -13.42 10.09 1.44
C LYS A 86 -13.54 9.46 0.04
N PRO A 87 -12.46 9.43 -0.76
CA PRO A 87 -12.47 8.75 -2.05
C PRO A 87 -12.61 7.22 -1.94
#